data_AF-A0A0S8KEI2-F1
#
_entry.id   AF-A0A0S8KEI2-F1
#
_cell.length_a   1.000
_cell.length_b   1.000
_cell.length_c   1.000
_cell.angle_alpha   90.00
_cell.angle_beta   90.00
_cell.angle_gamma   90.00
#
_symmetry.space_group_name_H-M   'P 1'
#
loop_
_entity.id
_entity.type
_entity.pdbx_description
1 polymer ?
#
loop_
_entity_poly.entity_id
_entity_poly.type
_entity_poly.pdbx_seq_one_letter_code
_entity_poly.pdbx_strand_id
1 'polypeptide(L)' 'MISQGMMTGKGIKIKSSRLTVHFDKRLLYFDKKKSLYRPNRSYAGKKYHGGFSDHLPVYVTMDLA' A
#
# COMPACT_ATOMS: atom_id res chain seq x y z
N MET A 1 -2.78 -6.15 -13.53
CA MET A 1 -2.19 -7.36 -14.15
C MET A 1 -1.30 -8.03 -13.11
N ILE A 2 -1.42 -9.35 -12.92
CA ILE A 2 -0.59 -10.14 -11.98
C ILE A 2 0.25 -11.11 -12.84
N SER A 3 1.50 -11.37 -12.45
CA SER A 3 2.35 -12.29 -13.19
C SER A 3 1.85 -13.74 -13.06
N GLN A 4 2.01 -14.54 -14.11
CA GLN A 4 1.58 -15.95 -14.12
C GLN A 4 2.28 -16.78 -13.04
N GLY A 5 3.56 -16.48 -12.76
CA GLY A 5 4.32 -17.13 -11.70
C GLY A 5 3.72 -16.87 -10.31
N MET A 6 3.27 -15.64 -10.04
CA MET A 6 2.56 -15.33 -8.79
C MET A 6 1.19 -15.99 -8.73
N MET A 7 0.45 -16.07 -9.83
CA MET A 7 -0.87 -16.70 -9.87
C MET A 7 -0.81 -18.22 -9.64
N THR A 8 0.20 -18.88 -10.21
CA THR A 8 0.35 -20.34 -10.14
C THR A 8 1.19 -20.81 -8.95
N GLY A 9 1.88 -19.89 -8.26
CA GLY A 9 2.79 -20.21 -7.16
C GLY A 9 4.04 -20.99 -7.59
N LYS A 10 4.35 -21.04 -8.89
CA LYS A 10 5.47 -21.82 -9.43
C LYS A 10 6.75 -20.99 -9.44
N GLY A 11 7.83 -21.53 -8.86
CA GLY A 11 9.16 -20.91 -8.85
C GLY A 11 9.35 -19.77 -7.84
N ILE A 12 8.36 -19.53 -6.97
CA ILE A 12 8.38 -18.46 -5.99
C ILE A 12 7.93 -19.04 -4.64
N LYS A 13 8.70 -18.79 -3.58
CA LYS A 13 8.31 -19.06 -2.19
C LYS A 13 8.03 -17.74 -1.48
N ILE A 14 6.85 -17.63 -0.88
CA ILE A 14 6.51 -16.45 -0.06
C ILE A 14 7.28 -16.56 1.25
N LYS A 15 8.09 -15.55 1.56
CA LYS A 15 8.96 -15.54 2.75
C LYS A 15 8.18 -15.38 4.06
N SER A 16 7.03 -14.72 4.02
CA SER A 16 6.18 -14.43 5.17
C SER A 16 4.72 -14.70 4.84
N SER A 17 4.02 -15.45 5.69
CA SER A 17 2.56 -15.65 5.58
C SER A 17 1.74 -14.37 5.80
N ARG A 18 2.39 -13.28 6.26
CA ARG A 18 1.78 -11.98 6.49
C ARG A 18 2.22 -10.97 5.42
N LEU A 19 1.23 -10.28 4.85
CA LEU A 19 1.43 -9.14 3.96
C LEU A 19 1.78 -7.89 4.78
N THR A 20 2.65 -7.02 4.25
CA THR A 20 3.07 -5.80 4.94
C THR A 20 2.49 -4.57 4.25
N VAL A 21 1.72 -3.77 5.01
CA VAL A 21 1.26 -2.45 4.56
C VAL A 21 2.43 -1.48 4.62
N HIS A 22 2.73 -0.81 3.52
CA HIS A 22 3.84 0.13 3.45
C HIS A 22 3.40 1.53 3.93
N PHE A 23 3.69 1.82 5.20
CA PHE A 23 3.32 3.07 5.87
C PHE A 23 4.50 4.07 5.92
N ASP A 24 5.07 4.40 4.76
CA ASP A 24 6.19 5.33 4.65
C ASP A 24 5.72 6.80 4.61
N LYS A 25 6.35 7.68 5.39
CA LYS A 25 6.00 9.12 5.46
C LYS A 25 6.04 9.82 4.10
N ARG A 26 6.85 9.35 3.15
CA ARG A 26 6.93 9.87 1.77
C ARG A 26 5.68 9.61 0.95
N LEU A 27 4.89 8.60 1.32
CA LEU A 27 3.62 8.24 0.67
C LEU A 27 2.41 8.84 1.39
N LEU A 28 2.61 9.44 2.55
CA LEU A 28 1.55 9.92 3.43
C LEU A 28 1.41 11.44 3.35
N TYR A 29 0.18 11.89 3.59
CA TYR A 29 -0.11 13.29 3.81
C TYR A 29 0.06 13.63 5.29
N PHE A 30 0.80 14.71 5.58
CA PHE A 30 0.89 15.24 6.93
C PHE A 30 -0.25 16.23 7.20
N ASP A 31 -1.19 15.85 8.06
CA ASP A 31 -2.27 16.73 8.53
C ASP A 31 -1.73 17.67 9.60
N LYS A 32 -1.37 18.89 9.19
CA LYS A 32 -0.87 19.94 10.10
C LYS A 32 -1.83 20.29 11.23
N LYS A 33 -3.15 20.12 11.04
CA LYS A 33 -4.14 20.47 12.07
C LYS A 33 -4.17 19.43 13.19
N LYS A 34 -3.91 18.17 12.85
CA LYS A 34 -3.91 17.03 13.78
C LYS A 34 -2.51 16.54 14.14
N SER A 35 -1.47 17.16 13.58
CA SER A 35 -0.06 16.79 13.72
C SER A 35 0.21 15.30 13.51
N LEU A 36 -0.45 14.69 12.52
CA LEU A 36 -0.33 13.25 12.23
C LEU A 36 -0.21 12.96 10.73
N TYR A 37 0.38 11.80 10.41
CA TYR A 37 0.43 11.27 9.05
C TYR A 37 -0.78 10.38 8.77
N ARG A 38 -1.37 10.54 7.58
CA ARG A 38 -2.49 9.71 7.11
C ARG A 38 -2.47 9.53 5.59
N PRO A 39 -3.21 8.55 5.04
CA PRO A 39 -3.36 8.42 3.59
C PRO A 39 -3.88 9.71 2.94
N ASN A 40 -3.39 9.99 1.74
CA ASN A 40 -3.76 11.18 0.98
C ASN A 40 -5.05 10.93 0.18
N ARG A 41 -6.17 10.87 0.88
CA ARG A 41 -7.49 10.59 0.30
C ARG A 41 -7.95 11.66 -0.69
N SER A 42 -8.47 11.23 -1.83
CA SER A 42 -9.07 12.13 -2.84
C SER A 42 -10.35 12.78 -2.32
N TYR A 43 -11.13 12.08 -1.49
CA TYR A 43 -12.38 12.55 -0.93
C TYR A 43 -12.45 12.39 0.60
N ALA A 44 -13.22 13.28 1.25
CA ALA A 44 -13.65 13.12 2.63
C ALA A 44 -15.14 13.49 2.74
N GLY A 45 -16.00 12.49 2.92
CA GLY A 45 -17.44 12.69 2.79
C GLY A 45 -17.78 13.18 1.38
N LYS A 46 -18.51 14.29 1.28
CA LYS A 46 -18.90 14.89 -0.01
C LYS A 46 -17.86 15.84 -0.61
N LYS A 47 -16.72 16.07 0.06
CA LYS A 47 -15.72 17.06 -0.36
C LYS A 47 -14.54 16.41 -1.05
N TYR A 48 -14.20 16.90 -2.24
CA TYR A 48 -12.96 16.56 -2.95
C TYR A 48 -11.78 17.35 -2.38
N HIS A 49 -10.65 16.67 -2.20
CA HIS A 49 -9.42 17.20 -1.61
C HIS A 49 -8.21 17.13 -2.55
N GLY A 50 -8.35 16.50 -3.73
CA GLY A 50 -7.24 16.36 -4.68
C GLY A 50 -6.13 15.41 -4.21
N GLY A 51 -6.42 14.53 -3.24
CA GLY A 51 -5.49 13.49 -2.81
C GLY A 51 -5.31 12.39 -3.86
N PHE A 52 -4.20 11.65 -3.74
CA PHE A 52 -3.79 10.63 -4.70
C PHE A 52 -4.45 9.26 -4.47
N SER A 53 -4.45 8.78 -3.22
CA SER A 53 -5.04 7.49 -2.85
C SER A 53 -5.23 7.41 -1.33
N ASP A 54 -6.33 6.81 -0.92
CA ASP A 54 -6.61 6.42 0.46
C ASP A 54 -6.16 4.98 0.78
N HIS A 55 -5.75 4.20 -0.23
CA HIS A 55 -5.22 2.86 -0.07
C HIS A 55 -3.70 2.88 -0.10
N LEU A 56 -3.10 2.34 0.95
CA LEU A 56 -1.64 2.21 1.03
C LEU A 56 -1.16 0.98 0.26
N PRO A 57 0.00 1.06 -0.41
CA PRO A 57 0.55 -0.09 -1.09
C PRO A 57 0.90 -1.19 -0.08
N VAL A 58 0.70 -2.43 -0.51
CA VAL A 58 1.06 -3.62 0.23
C VAL A 58 2.17 -4.31 -0.54
N TYR A 59 3.19 -4.78 0.17
CA TYR A 59 4.26 -5.56 -0.44
C TYR A 59 4.41 -6.93 0.24
N VAL A 60 4.97 -7.84 -0.53
CA VAL A 60 5.33 -9.20 -0.11
C VAL A 60 6.78 -9.44 -0.47
N THR A 61 7.52 -10.07 0.43
CA THR A 61 8.88 -10.52 0.17
C THR A 61 8.84 -11.98 -0.26
N MET A 62 9.57 -12.30 -1.31
CA MET A 62 9.55 -13.60 -1.94
C MET A 62 10.98 -14.04 -2.24
N ASP A 63 11.23 -15.34 -2.13
CA ASP A 63 12.48 -15.97 -2.52
C ASP A 63 12.23 -16.82 -3.78
N LEU A 64 13.28 -17.03 -4.58
CA LEU A 64 13.24 -18.00 -5.67
C LEU A 64 13.15 -19.42 -5.08
N ALA A 65 12.23 -20.22 -5.61
CA ALA A 65 11.89 -21.52 -5.05
C ALA A 65 12.83 -22.64 -5.48
#